data_AF-A0A8S3FXV3-F1
#
_entry.id   AF-A0A8S3FXV3-F1
#
_cell.length_a   1.000
_cell.length_b   1.000
_cell.length_c   1.000
_cell.angle_alpha   90.00
_cell.angle_beta   90.00
_cell.angle_gamma   90.00
#
_symmetry.space_group_name_H-M   'P 1'
#
loop_
_entity.id
_entity.type
_entity.pdbx_description
1 polymer ?
#
loop_
_entity_poly.entity_id
_entity_poly.type
_entity_poly.pdbx_seq_one_letter_code
_entity_poly.pdbx_strand_id
1 'polypeptide(L)'
;QPTIPASNRYLKKKWDEKYYSEHRILIRDARPSVDTRPPPTYMHLHMKLKKIQLEEERMATIERDNRILLEKMTHTMRTTGCVNNRNDYESKSLNQEKRRRELLRVSKENETMIKRIMARKNDTDGENWKNSWSKNASYLDNIAKYNPDWYLSKVIINCFR
;
A
#
# COMPACT_ATOMS: atom_id res chain seq x y z
N GLN A 1 27.54 102.76 0.80
CA GLN A 1 27.34 103.82 1.81
C GLN A 1 26.35 103.29 2.84
N PRO A 2 26.47 103.60 4.15
CA PRO A 2 25.50 103.12 5.14
C PRO A 2 24.11 103.67 4.81
N THR A 3 23.10 102.81 4.86
CA THR A 3 21.72 103.09 4.42
C THR A 3 20.88 103.81 5.49
N ILE A 4 21.35 103.82 6.73
CA ILE A 4 20.71 104.45 7.89
C ILE A 4 21.63 105.56 8.41
N PRO A 5 21.12 106.77 8.74
CA PRO A 5 21.93 107.84 9.30
C PRO A 5 22.56 107.40 10.63
N ALA A 6 23.86 107.67 10.80
CA ALA A 6 24.60 107.33 12.00
C ALA A 6 25.64 108.42 12.30
N SER A 7 25.84 108.72 13.59
CA SER A 7 26.80 109.71 14.07
C SER A 7 28.23 109.41 13.59
N ASN A 8 28.65 108.14 13.61
CA ASN A 8 29.93 107.69 13.07
C ASN A 8 29.74 106.75 11.88
N ARG A 9 30.04 107.25 10.68
CA ARG A 9 29.86 106.54 9.40
C ARG A 9 30.76 105.31 9.27
N TYR A 10 31.99 105.36 9.80
CA TYR A 10 32.96 104.27 9.70
C TYR A 10 32.55 103.08 10.58
N LEU A 11 32.20 103.36 11.84
CA LEU A 11 31.73 102.32 12.76
C LEU A 11 30.44 101.68 12.24
N LYS A 12 29.50 102.48 11.74
CA LYS A 12 28.25 101.96 11.15
C LYS A 12 28.52 100.99 10.00
N LYS A 13 29.40 101.36 9.07
CA LYS A 13 29.81 100.48 7.96
C LYS A 13 30.40 99.15 8.45
N LYS A 14 31.30 99.19 9.44
CA LYS A 14 31.95 97.99 10.01
C LYS A 14 30.93 97.03 10.64
N TRP A 15 29.95 97.57 11.38
CA TRP A 15 28.88 96.77 11.98
C TRP A 15 27.93 96.20 10.94
N ASP A 16 27.53 97.00 9.94
CA ASP A 16 26.66 96.55 8.86
C ASP A 16 27.32 95.41 8.05
N GLU A 17 28.62 95.50 7.78
CA GLU A 17 29.40 94.43 7.14
C GLU A 17 29.43 93.15 8.00
N LYS A 18 29.64 93.29 9.32
CA LYS A 18 29.61 92.14 10.25
C LYS A 18 28.24 91.47 10.28
N TYR A 19 27.16 92.24 10.50
CA TYR A 19 25.80 91.69 10.54
C TYR A 19 25.40 91.06 9.21
N TYR A 20 25.79 91.68 8.09
CA TYR A 20 25.57 91.09 6.77
C TYR A 20 26.29 89.75 6.64
N SER A 21 27.56 89.66 7.07
CA SER A 21 28.31 88.41 7.02
C SER A 21 27.70 87.32 7.91
N GLU A 22 27.28 87.64 9.13
CA GLU A 22 26.62 86.73 10.06
C GLU A 22 25.28 86.24 9.50
N HIS A 23 24.46 87.15 8.97
CA HIS A 23 23.20 86.81 8.33
C HIS A 23 23.39 85.89 7.12
N ARG A 24 24.41 86.13 6.29
CA ARG A 24 24.74 85.26 5.16
C ARG A 24 25.18 83.88 5.60
N ILE A 25 25.90 83.75 6.72
CA ILE A 25 26.26 82.47 7.31
C ILE A 25 25.01 81.72 7.78
N LEU A 26 24.11 82.41 8.50
CA LEU A 26 22.86 81.82 8.98
C LEU A 26 21.95 81.34 7.83
N ILE A 27 21.83 82.12 6.75
CA ILE A 27 21.09 81.70 5.55
C ILE A 27 21.73 80.48 4.91
N ARG A 28 23.07 80.47 4.77
CA ARG A 28 23.80 79.36 4.16
C ARG A 28 23.65 78.07 4.97
N ASP A 29 23.68 78.19 6.30
CA ASP A 29 23.66 77.04 7.21
C ASP A 29 22.24 76.66 7.65
N ALA A 30 21.22 77.39 7.17
CA ALA A 30 19.81 77.08 7.42
C ALA A 30 19.46 75.70 6.84
N ARG A 31 18.99 74.79 7.71
CA ARG A 31 18.55 73.46 7.30
C ARG A 31 17.13 73.51 6.72
N PRO A 32 16.80 72.68 5.72
CA PRO A 32 15.44 72.57 5.23
C PRO A 32 14.51 72.05 6.33
N SER A 33 13.35 72.69 6.49
CA SER A 33 12.34 72.32 7.51
C SER A 33 11.51 71.09 7.13
N VAL A 34 11.52 70.70 5.85
CA VAL A 34 10.75 69.58 5.32
C VAL A 34 11.71 68.62 4.64
N ASP A 35 11.53 67.33 4.91
CA ASP A 35 12.27 66.30 4.21
C ASP A 35 11.76 66.20 2.77
N THR A 36 12.64 66.48 1.81
CA THR A 36 12.36 66.36 0.37
C THR A 36 13.03 65.14 -0.24
N ARG A 37 13.60 64.24 0.58
CA ARG A 37 14.24 63.02 0.08
C ARG A 37 13.20 62.07 -0.54
N PRO A 38 13.60 61.30 -1.56
CA PRO A 38 12.74 60.28 -2.13
C PRO A 38 12.40 59.21 -1.08
N PRO A 39 11.17 58.66 -1.10
CA PRO A 39 10.80 57.56 -0.20
C PRO A 39 11.68 56.32 -0.46
N PRO A 40 11.92 55.48 0.56
CA PRO A 40 12.71 54.27 0.41
C PRO A 40 12.04 53.29 -0.55
N THR A 41 12.84 52.72 -1.46
CA THR A 41 12.37 51.68 -2.37
C THR A 41 12.28 50.35 -1.64
N TYR A 42 11.08 49.78 -1.58
CA TYR A 42 10.87 48.45 -1.02
C TYR A 42 11.01 47.36 -2.09
N MET A 43 11.82 46.34 -1.81
CA MET A 43 12.01 45.22 -2.74
C MET A 43 10.71 44.46 -3.02
N HIS A 44 9.82 44.31 -2.03
CA HIS A 44 8.56 43.59 -2.19
C HIS A 44 7.53 44.30 -3.09
N LEU A 45 7.72 45.60 -3.38
CA LEU A 45 6.94 46.32 -4.39
C LEU A 45 7.41 45.99 -5.82
N HIS A 46 8.70 45.74 -6.00
CA HIS A 46 9.31 45.44 -7.29
C HIS A 46 9.31 43.93 -7.59
N MET A 47 9.39 43.10 -6.55
CA MET A 47 9.42 41.64 -6.65
C MET A 47 8.23 41.02 -5.93
N LYS A 48 7.40 40.31 -6.70
CA LYS A 48 6.25 39.55 -6.17
C LYS A 48 6.72 38.19 -5.66
N LEU A 49 7.40 38.18 -4.51
CA LEU A 49 7.99 36.97 -3.92
C LEU A 49 7.01 35.79 -3.80
N LYS A 50 5.77 36.05 -3.36
CA LYS A 50 4.73 35.02 -3.27
C LYS A 50 4.35 34.41 -4.64
N LYS A 51 4.39 35.23 -5.71
CA LYS A 51 4.12 34.75 -7.06
C LYS A 51 5.23 33.80 -7.52
N ILE A 52 6.48 34.20 -7.31
CA ILE A 52 7.66 33.38 -7.65
C ILE A 52 7.62 32.04 -6.90
N GLN A 53 7.37 32.07 -5.59
CA GLN A 53 7.23 30.87 -4.78
C GLN A 53 6.14 29.93 -5.31
N LEU A 54 4.96 30.46 -5.65
CA LEU A 54 3.86 29.64 -6.17
C LEU A 54 4.21 29.02 -7.52
N GLU A 55 4.93 29.74 -8.38
CA GLU A 55 5.41 29.22 -9.66
C GLU A 55 6.44 28.10 -9.45
N GLU A 56 7.38 28.25 -8.50
CA GLU A 56 8.34 27.22 -8.12
C GLU A 56 7.65 25.95 -7.58
N GLU A 57 6.70 26.10 -6.66
CA GLU A 57 5.94 24.97 -6.09
C GLU A 57 5.13 24.23 -7.17
N ARG A 58 4.51 24.98 -8.10
CA ARG A 58 3.80 24.41 -9.24
C ARG A 58 4.75 23.65 -10.15
N MET A 59 5.91 24.21 -10.48
CA MET A 59 6.90 23.55 -11.34
C MET A 59 7.45 22.28 -10.69
N ALA A 60 7.77 22.31 -9.39
CA ALA A 60 8.22 21.14 -8.65
C ALA A 60 7.17 20.01 -8.61
N THR A 61 5.88 20.36 -8.60
CA THR A 61 4.79 19.40 -8.70
C THR A 61 4.74 18.75 -10.07
N ILE A 62 4.79 19.56 -11.14
CA ILE A 62 4.80 19.08 -12.52
C ILE A 62 6.01 18.15 -12.76
N GLU A 63 7.20 18.52 -12.29
CA GLU A 63 8.41 17.70 -12.44
C GLU A 63 8.31 16.35 -11.73
N ARG A 64 7.78 16.34 -10.51
CA ARG A 64 7.54 15.10 -9.75
C ARG A 64 6.57 14.19 -10.48
N ASP A 65 5.46 14.74 -10.96
CA ASP A 65 4.43 13.98 -11.65
C ASP A 65 4.95 13.44 -12.99
N ASN A 66 5.70 14.24 -13.74
CA ASN A 66 6.37 13.82 -14.97
C ASN A 66 7.36 12.69 -14.73
N ARG A 67 8.14 12.74 -13.65
CA ARG A 67 9.07 11.67 -13.26
C ARG A 67 8.33 10.36 -12.97
N ILE A 68 7.27 10.42 -12.17
CA ILE A 68 6.46 9.24 -11.84
C ILE A 68 5.80 8.66 -13.11
N LEU A 69 5.29 9.53 -13.98
CA LEU A 69 4.68 9.12 -15.24
C LEU A 69 5.68 8.40 -16.14
N LEU A 70 6.89 8.96 -16.30
CA LEU A 70 7.96 8.35 -17.07
C LEU A 70 8.39 7.01 -16.49
N GLU A 71 8.51 6.90 -15.17
CA GLU A 71 8.82 5.63 -14.51
C GLU A 71 7.76 4.57 -14.80
N LYS A 72 6.47 4.92 -14.69
CA LYS A 72 5.36 4.00 -15.03
C LYS A 72 5.35 3.63 -16.52
N MET A 73 5.55 4.60 -17.42
CA MET A 73 5.62 4.33 -18.85
C MET A 73 6.78 3.40 -19.17
N THR A 74 7.98 3.68 -18.66
CA THR A 74 9.15 2.82 -18.88
C THR A 74 8.96 1.42 -18.31
N HIS A 75 8.31 1.28 -17.15
CA HIS A 75 7.96 -0.02 -16.58
C HIS A 75 7.01 -0.81 -17.48
N THR A 76 5.94 -0.16 -17.98
CA THR A 76 4.99 -0.77 -18.93
C THR A 76 5.64 -1.07 -20.28
N MET A 77 6.56 -0.24 -20.77
CA MET A 77 7.28 -0.49 -22.02
C MET A 77 8.26 -1.65 -21.90
N ARG A 78 8.93 -1.78 -20.74
CA ARG A 78 9.86 -2.89 -20.45
C ARG A 78 9.12 -4.21 -20.24
N THR A 79 7.91 -4.16 -19.69
CA THR A 79 7.13 -5.35 -19.36
C THR A 79 6.07 -5.55 -20.44
N THR A 80 6.22 -6.55 -21.31
CA THR A 80 5.13 -6.98 -22.22
C THR A 80 3.94 -7.36 -21.36
N GLY A 81 2.92 -6.50 -21.32
CA GLY A 81 1.85 -6.48 -20.32
C GLY A 81 1.34 -7.86 -19.93
N CYS A 82 1.77 -8.36 -18.78
CA CYS A 82 1.08 -9.44 -18.10
C CYS A 82 -0.05 -8.79 -17.31
N VAL A 83 -1.13 -8.41 -17.99
CA VAL A 83 -2.42 -8.24 -17.32
C VAL A 83 -2.83 -9.65 -16.92
N ASN A 84 -2.39 -10.09 -15.74
CA ASN A 84 -2.91 -11.29 -15.14
C ASN A 84 -4.41 -11.04 -14.90
N ASN A 85 -5.26 -11.56 -15.79
CA ASN A 85 -6.71 -11.66 -15.55
C ASN A 85 -6.97 -12.73 -14.48
N ARG A 86 -6.30 -12.59 -13.34
CA ARG A 86 -6.48 -13.37 -12.13
C ARG A 86 -6.99 -12.38 -11.11
N ASN A 87 -8.31 -12.20 -11.14
CA ASN A 87 -9.00 -11.45 -10.12
C ASN A 87 -9.09 -12.36 -8.88
N ASP A 88 -8.28 -12.09 -7.86
CA ASP A 88 -8.36 -12.77 -6.55
C ASP A 88 -9.58 -12.28 -5.76
N TYR A 89 -10.76 -12.38 -6.38
CA TYR A 89 -12.03 -12.11 -5.72
C TYR A 89 -12.55 -13.39 -5.08
N GLU A 90 -12.66 -13.41 -3.76
CA GLU A 90 -13.39 -14.45 -3.05
C GLU A 90 -14.88 -14.31 -3.34
N SER A 91 -15.45 -15.23 -4.12
CA SER A 91 -16.89 -15.25 -4.40
C SER A 91 -17.68 -15.51 -3.11
N LYS A 92 -18.28 -14.47 -2.53
CA LYS A 92 -19.17 -14.60 -1.37
C LYS A 92 -20.52 -15.13 -1.82
N SER A 93 -20.79 -16.42 -1.58
CA SER A 93 -22.10 -17.02 -1.82
C SER A 93 -23.03 -16.76 -0.63
N LEU A 94 -24.24 -16.25 -0.88
CA LEU A 94 -25.28 -16.10 0.15
C LEU A 94 -25.59 -17.42 0.91
N ASN A 95 -25.31 -18.56 0.28
CA ASN A 95 -25.56 -19.89 0.84
C ASN A 95 -24.35 -20.49 1.57
N GLN A 96 -23.22 -19.78 1.67
CA GLN A 96 -21.98 -20.28 2.27
C GLN A 96 -22.19 -20.72 3.72
N GLU A 97 -22.93 -19.92 4.49
CA GLU A 97 -23.21 -20.21 5.90
C GLU A 97 -24.12 -21.45 6.06
N LYS A 98 -25.14 -21.59 5.23
CA LYS A 98 -26.00 -22.79 5.22
C LYS A 98 -25.20 -24.04 4.88
N ARG A 99 -24.33 -23.97 3.87
CA ARG A 99 -23.45 -25.08 3.47
C ARG A 99 -22.47 -25.46 4.59
N ARG A 100 -21.91 -24.47 5.27
CA ARG A 100 -21.00 -24.67 6.41
C ARG A 100 -21.68 -25.41 7.57
N ARG A 101 -22.93 -25.04 7.91
CA ARG A 101 -23.71 -25.71 8.95
C ARG A 101 -24.07 -27.15 8.59
N GLU A 102 -24.51 -27.40 7.36
CA GLU A 102 -24.78 -28.76 6.89
C GLU A 102 -23.52 -29.62 6.91
N LEU A 103 -22.37 -29.07 6.49
CA LEU A 103 -21.10 -29.78 6.54
C LEU A 103 -20.70 -30.16 7.97
N LEU A 104 -20.92 -29.28 8.94
CA LEU A 104 -20.70 -29.58 10.36
C LEU A 104 -21.66 -30.66 10.88
N ARG A 105 -22.94 -30.59 10.50
CA ARG A 105 -23.95 -31.59 10.88
C ARG A 105 -23.58 -32.98 10.35
N VAL A 106 -23.32 -33.09 9.05
CA VAL A 106 -22.92 -34.34 8.38
C VAL A 106 -21.62 -34.87 8.95
N SER A 107 -20.63 -34.01 9.19
CA SER A 107 -19.36 -34.42 9.80
C SER A 107 -19.56 -35.00 11.20
N LYS A 108 -20.44 -34.38 12.00
CA LYS A 108 -20.75 -34.89 13.34
C LYS A 108 -21.49 -36.22 13.30
N GLU A 109 -22.48 -36.35 12.42
CA GLU A 109 -23.20 -37.62 12.20
C GLU A 109 -22.22 -38.73 11.77
N ASN A 110 -21.32 -38.44 10.83
CA ASN A 110 -20.27 -39.35 10.39
C ASN A 110 -19.35 -39.78 11.54
N GLU A 111 -18.92 -38.85 12.39
CA GLU A 111 -18.12 -39.15 13.59
C GLU A 111 -18.85 -40.13 14.53
N THR A 112 -20.15 -39.91 14.76
CA THR A 112 -20.93 -40.82 15.61
C THR A 112 -21.11 -42.20 15.00
N MET A 113 -21.29 -42.29 13.68
CA MET A 113 -21.37 -43.57 12.96
C MET A 113 -20.06 -44.35 13.08
N ILE A 114 -18.93 -43.69 12.83
CA ILE A 114 -17.60 -44.29 12.95
C ILE A 114 -17.38 -44.83 14.36
N LYS A 115 -17.71 -44.04 15.40
CA LYS A 115 -17.61 -44.50 16.80
C LYS A 115 -18.44 -45.76 17.06
N ARG A 116 -19.65 -45.84 16.51
CA ARG A 116 -20.50 -47.05 16.63
C ARG A 116 -19.90 -48.25 15.91
N ILE A 117 -19.40 -48.05 14.68
CA ILE A 117 -18.75 -49.11 13.90
C ILE A 117 -17.51 -49.64 14.64
N MET A 118 -16.68 -48.75 15.18
CA MET A 118 -15.47 -49.11 15.91
C MET A 118 -15.77 -49.75 17.27
N ALA A 119 -16.83 -49.32 17.97
CA ALA A 119 -17.21 -49.87 19.26
C ALA A 119 -17.85 -51.27 19.15
N ARG A 120 -18.43 -51.60 17.99
CA ARG A 120 -18.99 -52.94 17.76
C ARG A 120 -17.84 -53.94 17.62
N LYS A 121 -17.74 -54.84 18.61
CA LYS A 121 -16.86 -56.01 18.52
C LYS A 121 -17.33 -56.89 17.36
N ASN A 122 -16.40 -57.45 16.58
CA ASN A 122 -16.74 -58.42 15.55
C ASN A 122 -17.46 -59.61 16.20
N ASP A 123 -18.73 -59.84 15.84
CA ASP A 123 -19.55 -60.95 16.37
C ASP A 123 -18.99 -62.32 15.93
N THR A 124 -18.17 -62.34 14.87
CA THR A 124 -17.51 -63.51 14.35
C THR A 124 -16.11 -63.64 14.92
N ASP A 125 -15.94 -64.52 15.91
CA ASP A 125 -14.63 -64.99 16.32
C ASP A 125 -14.00 -65.76 15.16
N GLY A 126 -13.04 -65.13 14.48
CA GLY A 126 -12.41 -65.67 13.27
C GLY A 126 -11.77 -67.04 13.49
N GLU A 127 -11.35 -67.33 14.73
CA GLU A 127 -10.79 -68.63 15.10
C GLU A 127 -11.88 -69.70 15.18
N ASN A 128 -13.03 -69.37 15.77
CA ASN A 128 -14.19 -70.26 15.76
C ASN A 128 -14.72 -70.54 14.35
N TRP A 129 -14.68 -69.55 13.45
CA TRP A 129 -15.04 -69.75 12.05
C TRP A 129 -14.07 -70.69 11.33
N LYS A 130 -12.76 -70.54 11.51
CA LYS A 130 -11.76 -71.46 10.96
C LYS A 130 -11.93 -72.88 11.50
N ASN A 131 -12.12 -73.04 12.81
CA ASN A 131 -12.33 -74.34 13.44
C ASN A 131 -13.62 -75.02 12.95
N SER A 132 -14.70 -74.24 12.83
CA SER A 132 -15.98 -74.74 12.30
C SER A 132 -15.86 -75.14 10.83
N TRP A 133 -15.17 -74.33 10.03
CA TRP A 133 -14.90 -74.63 8.62
C TRP A 133 -14.04 -75.88 8.46
N SER A 134 -12.99 -76.06 9.27
CA SER A 134 -12.14 -77.25 9.25
C SER A 134 -12.91 -78.53 9.61
N LYS A 135 -13.81 -78.46 10.61
CA LYS A 135 -14.71 -79.57 10.96
C LYS A 135 -15.67 -79.89 9.80
N ASN A 136 -16.27 -78.85 9.20
CA ASN A 136 -17.16 -79.03 8.05
C ASN A 136 -16.42 -79.60 6.83
N ALA A 137 -15.19 -79.18 6.57
CA ALA A 137 -14.35 -79.74 5.51
C ALA A 137 -14.09 -81.23 5.74
N SER A 138 -13.85 -81.62 6.99
CA SER A 138 -13.70 -83.04 7.37
C SER A 138 -15.01 -83.82 7.17
N TYR A 139 -16.17 -83.26 7.55
CA TYR A 139 -17.46 -83.90 7.30
C TYR A 139 -17.75 -84.02 5.79
N LEU A 140 -17.40 -83.00 5.01
CA LEU A 140 -17.55 -83.02 3.56
C LEU A 140 -16.69 -84.09 2.92
N ASP A 141 -15.43 -84.25 3.35
CA ASP A 141 -14.54 -85.32 2.87
C ASP A 141 -15.11 -86.72 3.18
N ASN A 142 -15.63 -86.90 4.41
CA ASN A 142 -16.23 -88.17 4.83
C ASN A 142 -17.54 -88.52 4.10
N ILE A 143 -18.31 -87.51 3.66
CA ILE A 143 -19.61 -87.70 2.96
C ILE A 143 -19.43 -87.68 1.44
N ALA A 144 -18.28 -87.22 0.94
CA ALA A 144 -18.03 -87.09 -0.49
C ALA A 144 -17.98 -88.48 -1.16
N LYS A 145 -18.89 -88.70 -2.11
CA LYS A 145 -18.93 -89.91 -2.94
C LYS A 145 -17.71 -90.04 -3.87
N TYR A 146 -17.08 -88.93 -4.21
CA TYR A 146 -15.94 -88.85 -5.13
C TYR A 146 -14.85 -88.00 -4.50
N ASN A 147 -13.58 -88.39 -4.71
CA ASN A 147 -12.42 -87.66 -4.20
C ASN A 147 -12.49 -86.19 -4.66
N PRO A 148 -12.21 -85.19 -3.78
CA PRO A 148 -12.21 -83.76 -4.14
C PRO A 148 -11.46 -83.43 -5.44
N ASP A 149 -10.42 -84.19 -5.78
CA ASP A 149 -9.58 -84.01 -6.97
C ASP A 149 -9.98 -84.89 -8.17
N TRP A 150 -11.21 -85.40 -8.20
CA TRP A 150 -11.70 -86.32 -9.24
C TRP A 150 -11.65 -85.74 -10.68
N TYR A 151 -11.52 -84.42 -10.83
CA TYR A 151 -11.40 -83.76 -12.13
C TYR A 151 -9.95 -83.63 -12.62
N LEU A 152 -8.94 -83.76 -11.75
CA LEU A 152 -7.52 -83.71 -12.14
C LEU A 152 -7.07 -84.98 -12.87
N SER A 153 -7.69 -86.13 -12.59
CA SER A 153 -7.43 -87.40 -13.28
C SER A 153 -7.95 -87.46 -14.73
N LYS A 154 -8.84 -86.54 -15.14
CA LYS A 154 -9.31 -86.43 -16.54
C LYS A 154 -8.31 -85.74 -17.48
N VAL A 155 -7.32 -85.02 -16.96
CA VAL A 155 -6.31 -84.33 -17.78
C VAL A 155 -5.25 -85.33 -18.30
N ILE A 156 -4.89 -86.34 -17.50
CA ILE A 156 -3.88 -87.33 -17.90
C ILE A 156 -4.42 -88.27 -19.01
N ILE A 157 -5.72 -88.57 -19.02
CA ILE A 157 -6.32 -89.46 -20.04
C ILE A 157 -6.45 -88.78 -21.42
N ASN A 158 -6.44 -87.44 -21.50
CA ASN A 158 -6.54 -86.72 -22.77
C ASN A 158 -5.18 -86.32 -23.39
N CYS A 159 -4.04 -86.59 -22.73
CA CYS A 159 -2.70 -86.37 -23.31
C CYS A 159 -2.08 -87.63 -23.95
N PHE A 160 -2.77 -88.77 -23.92
CA PHE A 160 -2.36 -90.01 -24.62
C PHE A 160 -3.35 -90.36 -25.74
N ARG A 161 -3.66 -89.39 -26.61
CA ARG A 161 -4.32 -89.64 -27.88
C ARG A 161 -3.64 -88.88 -29.02
#